data_AF-A6TK01-F1
#
_entry.id   AF-A6TK01-F1
#
_cell.length_a   1.000
_cell.length_b   1.000
_cell.length_c   1.000
_cell.angle_alpha   90.00
_cell.angle_beta   90.00
_cell.angle_gamma   90.00
#
_symmetry.space_group_name_H-M   'P 1'
#
loop_
_entity.id
_entity.type
_entity.pdbx_description
1 polymer ?
#
loop_
_entity_poly.entity_id
_entity_poly.type
_entity_poly.pdbx_seq_one_letter_code
_entity_poly.pdbx_strand_id
1 'polypeptide(L)'
;MKNYYETLNVDLKASPIEIKRGYFSLVRKYPSDRFPQEFMDIREAYEALSNEKTREEYDHMMEMSAWDREFFEKSRQLVQAGETKKAIKILEFILERQFDSSLVQGLLAEAYLCNGNSGKAIKILEKLVEEHPGNAGFKGHLAHAYIERGWHKKAIKAYEDALEIDEDNLSLWLGLSKAYAAGQWMSKAKSVLLRALEKGKDKDWDYITLYLTLIHIELAMGDLDEMKKSVKKLSKASLEKEESREHIGWILSQLSQLLLGNGFMEEAMVLLEEAEVLLPNNEEIQMVRKEVQSFFDLEKEFEKLMLDGLIEEDIRNLMELEVLPREMLGLEEDHRKDLVFMIEYRILEEIHLFRKSINRLKEKYPRIYEKKANFFEGAMDPKRRGKMARSYEKQGKRMHRIIQEMAMNFEQNYEDDDDEFLGYSEYQEPHVREEPKIGRNEPCPCGSGKKYKKCCGI
;
A
#
# COMPACT_ATOMS: atom_id res chain seq x y z
N MET A 1 -4.96 -22.31 -29.69
CA MET A 1 -5.55 -22.90 -28.46
C MET A 1 -6.47 -24.04 -28.88
N LYS A 2 -6.40 -25.22 -28.23
CA LYS A 2 -7.38 -26.29 -28.45
C LYS A 2 -8.72 -25.88 -27.82
N ASN A 3 -9.83 -26.29 -28.42
CA ASN A 3 -11.16 -26.03 -27.88
C ASN A 3 -11.34 -26.81 -26.56
N TYR A 4 -11.83 -26.18 -25.50
CA TYR A 4 -11.98 -26.78 -24.17
C TYR A 4 -13.02 -27.91 -24.14
N TYR A 5 -14.04 -27.87 -25.02
CA TYR A 5 -14.97 -28.98 -25.21
C TYR A 5 -14.25 -30.20 -25.77
N GLU A 6 -13.33 -30.01 -26.72
CA GLU A 6 -12.48 -31.07 -27.25
C GLU A 6 -11.48 -31.55 -26.19
N THR A 7 -10.89 -30.64 -25.41
CA THR A 7 -9.95 -30.97 -24.32
C THR A 7 -10.62 -31.87 -23.27
N LEU A 8 -11.89 -31.61 -22.91
CA LEU A 8 -12.65 -32.43 -21.98
C LEU A 8 -13.37 -33.62 -22.63
N ASN A 9 -13.29 -33.75 -23.96
CA ASN A 9 -13.99 -34.76 -24.75
C ASN A 9 -15.51 -34.77 -24.48
N VAL A 10 -16.11 -33.58 -24.47
CA VAL A 10 -17.54 -33.33 -24.21
C VAL A 10 -18.16 -32.49 -25.33
N ASP A 11 -19.47 -32.60 -25.52
CA ASP A 11 -20.20 -31.83 -26.55
C ASP A 11 -20.42 -30.37 -26.12
N LEU A 12 -20.59 -29.46 -27.09
CA LEU A 12 -20.94 -28.05 -26.86
C LEU A 12 -22.19 -27.87 -26.00
N LYS A 13 -23.13 -28.82 -26.03
CA LYS A 13 -24.37 -28.81 -25.22
C LYS A 13 -24.27 -29.67 -23.97
N ALA A 14 -23.08 -30.14 -23.60
CA ALA A 14 -22.89 -30.98 -22.42
C ALA A 14 -23.40 -30.28 -21.15
N SER A 15 -24.12 -31.02 -20.31
CA SER A 15 -24.55 -30.57 -19.00
C SER A 15 -23.36 -30.43 -18.04
N PRO A 16 -23.47 -29.66 -16.94
CA PRO A 16 -22.42 -29.56 -15.93
C PRO A 16 -21.98 -30.93 -15.37
N ILE A 17 -22.90 -31.88 -15.30
CA ILE A 17 -22.63 -33.26 -14.86
C ILE A 17 -21.74 -33.99 -15.87
N GLU A 18 -21.99 -33.81 -17.17
CA GLU A 18 -21.19 -34.43 -18.24
C GLU A 18 -19.80 -33.82 -18.31
N ILE A 19 -19.68 -32.49 -18.17
CA ILE A 19 -18.41 -31.76 -18.09
C ILE A 19 -17.58 -32.27 -16.92
N LYS A 20 -18.19 -32.38 -15.74
CA LYS A 20 -17.55 -32.94 -14.53
C LYS A 20 -17.12 -34.40 -14.72
N ARG A 21 -17.94 -35.23 -15.37
CA ARG A 21 -17.57 -36.62 -15.69
C ARG A 21 -16.38 -36.69 -16.66
N GLY A 22 -16.36 -35.86 -17.69
CA GLY A 22 -15.25 -35.74 -18.65
C GLY A 22 -13.95 -35.40 -17.95
N TYR A 23 -13.96 -34.36 -17.10
CA TYR A 23 -12.83 -33.95 -16.28
C TYR A 23 -12.27 -35.10 -15.43
N PHE A 24 -13.09 -35.76 -14.61
CA PHE A 24 -12.61 -36.84 -13.74
C PHE A 24 -12.11 -38.06 -14.53
N SER A 25 -12.70 -38.36 -15.68
CA SER A 25 -12.21 -39.43 -16.56
C SER A 25 -10.81 -39.12 -17.07
N LEU A 26 -10.55 -37.88 -17.47
CA LEU A 26 -9.26 -37.46 -18.01
C LEU A 26 -8.20 -37.28 -16.92
N VAL A 27 -8.53 -36.76 -15.75
CA VAL A 27 -7.61 -36.67 -14.61
C VAL A 27 -7.11 -38.05 -14.15
N ARG A 28 -7.95 -39.09 -14.20
CA ARG A 28 -7.51 -40.47 -13.91
C ARG A 28 -6.53 -41.00 -14.94
N LYS A 29 -6.67 -40.57 -16.19
CA LYS A 29 -5.81 -40.97 -17.32
C LYS A 29 -4.51 -40.16 -17.37
N TYR A 30 -4.58 -38.88 -17.00
CA TYR A 30 -3.50 -37.90 -17.00
C TYR A 30 -3.35 -37.28 -15.61
N PRO A 31 -2.87 -38.03 -14.60
CA PRO A 31 -2.68 -37.49 -13.26
C PRO A 31 -1.51 -36.50 -13.23
N SER A 32 -1.59 -35.52 -12.32
CA SER A 32 -0.69 -34.36 -12.24
C SER A 32 0.78 -34.70 -11.98
N ASP A 33 1.06 -35.85 -11.37
CA ASP A 33 2.40 -36.35 -11.07
C ASP A 33 3.16 -36.83 -12.30
N ARG A 34 2.43 -37.33 -13.31
CA ARG A 34 3.01 -37.93 -14.53
C ARG A 34 2.77 -37.13 -15.80
N PHE A 35 1.69 -36.34 -15.83
CA PHE A 35 1.27 -35.56 -17.01
C PHE A 35 0.90 -34.13 -16.60
N PRO A 36 1.87 -33.33 -16.11
CA PRO A 36 1.59 -32.02 -15.53
C PRO A 36 0.96 -31.05 -16.53
N GLN A 37 1.43 -31.03 -17.79
CA GLN A 37 0.91 -30.11 -18.80
C GLN A 37 -0.51 -30.49 -19.22
N GLU A 38 -0.76 -31.76 -19.53
CA GLU A 38 -2.10 -32.23 -19.90
C GLU A 38 -3.09 -32.04 -18.74
N PHE A 39 -2.64 -32.27 -17.50
CA PHE A 39 -3.45 -32.03 -16.31
C PHE A 39 -3.81 -30.54 -16.16
N MET A 40 -2.88 -29.63 -16.43
CA MET A 40 -3.15 -28.18 -16.45
C MET A 40 -4.18 -27.82 -17.52
N ASP A 41 -4.00 -28.27 -18.77
CA ASP A 41 -4.92 -28.01 -19.87
C ASP A 41 -6.35 -28.55 -19.57
N ILE A 42 -6.44 -29.76 -18.99
CA ILE A 42 -7.71 -30.39 -18.57
C ILE A 42 -8.37 -29.59 -17.45
N ARG A 43 -7.58 -29.10 -16.49
CA ARG A 43 -8.08 -28.32 -15.35
C ARG A 43 -8.59 -26.96 -15.80
N GLU A 44 -7.84 -26.25 -16.63
CA GLU A 44 -8.23 -24.97 -17.20
C GLU A 44 -9.55 -25.09 -17.99
N ALA A 45 -9.65 -26.12 -18.84
CA ALA A 45 -10.88 -26.38 -19.59
C ALA A 45 -12.08 -26.67 -18.68
N TYR A 46 -11.88 -27.40 -17.57
CA TYR A 46 -12.93 -27.65 -16.59
C TYR A 46 -13.32 -26.39 -15.83
N GLU A 47 -12.37 -25.58 -15.38
CA GLU A 47 -12.64 -24.33 -14.67
C GLU A 47 -13.44 -23.37 -15.56
N ALA A 48 -13.10 -23.27 -16.84
CA ALA A 48 -13.84 -22.46 -17.80
C ALA A 48 -15.25 -22.99 -18.08
N LEU A 49 -15.43 -24.30 -18.28
CA LEU A 49 -16.72 -24.87 -18.71
C LEU A 49 -17.66 -25.28 -17.57
N SER A 50 -17.17 -25.44 -16.34
CA SER A 50 -17.96 -25.99 -15.23
C SER A 50 -18.96 -25.02 -14.61
N ASN A 51 -18.70 -23.71 -14.68
CA ASN A 51 -19.61 -22.66 -14.24
C ASN A 51 -20.31 -22.04 -15.46
N GLU A 52 -21.62 -21.87 -15.38
CA GLU A 52 -22.44 -21.35 -16.48
C GLU A 52 -21.96 -19.99 -16.97
N LYS A 53 -21.57 -19.08 -16.05
CA LYS A 53 -21.06 -17.76 -16.39
C LYS A 53 -19.71 -17.82 -17.10
N THR A 54 -18.75 -18.59 -16.59
CA THR A 54 -17.41 -18.70 -17.21
C THR A 54 -17.48 -19.44 -18.54
N ARG A 55 -18.46 -20.35 -18.68
CA ARG A 55 -18.75 -21.06 -19.93
C ARG A 55 -19.34 -20.11 -20.97
N GLU A 56 -20.30 -19.28 -20.61
CA GLU A 56 -20.83 -18.25 -21.49
C GLU A 56 -19.73 -17.28 -21.95
N GLU A 57 -18.85 -16.84 -21.05
CA GLU A 57 -17.69 -16.02 -21.40
C GLU A 57 -16.75 -16.73 -22.38
N TYR A 58 -16.49 -18.01 -22.16
CA TYR A 58 -15.67 -18.84 -23.06
C TYR A 58 -16.34 -19.01 -24.43
N ASP A 59 -17.64 -19.29 -24.47
CA ASP A 59 -18.40 -19.50 -25.71
C ASP A 59 -18.42 -18.21 -26.54
N HIS A 60 -18.68 -17.05 -25.93
CA HIS A 60 -18.58 -15.75 -26.59
C HIS A 60 -17.17 -15.42 -27.08
N MET A 61 -16.14 -15.82 -26.34
CA MET A 61 -14.75 -15.69 -26.79
C MET A 61 -14.46 -16.62 -27.99
N MET A 62 -15.13 -17.76 -28.08
CA MET A 62 -14.99 -18.69 -29.21
C MET A 62 -15.73 -18.21 -30.47
N GLU A 63 -16.78 -17.40 -30.32
CA GLU A 63 -17.44 -16.70 -31.43
C GLU A 63 -16.55 -15.64 -32.11
N MET A 64 -15.50 -15.18 -31.41
CA MET A 64 -14.50 -14.25 -31.95
C MET A 64 -13.69 -14.91 -33.07
N SER A 65 -13.28 -14.11 -34.06
CA SER A 65 -12.25 -14.55 -35.00
C SER A 65 -10.96 -14.88 -34.24
N ALA A 66 -10.15 -15.82 -34.77
CA ALA A 66 -8.89 -16.21 -34.11
C ALA A 66 -7.99 -15.00 -33.85
N TRP A 67 -8.04 -14.01 -34.75
CA TRP A 67 -7.34 -12.76 -34.62
C TRP A 67 -7.92 -11.90 -33.49
N ASP A 68 -9.22 -11.63 -33.47
CA ASP A 68 -9.84 -10.81 -32.41
C ASP A 68 -9.66 -11.43 -31.01
N ARG A 69 -9.68 -12.77 -30.91
CA ARG A 69 -9.42 -13.50 -29.66
C ARG A 69 -8.01 -13.25 -29.14
N GLU A 70 -7.00 -13.35 -30.00
CA GLU A 70 -5.60 -13.08 -29.64
C GLU A 70 -5.42 -11.64 -29.15
N PHE A 71 -6.03 -10.67 -29.83
CA PHE A 71 -5.99 -9.27 -29.43
C PHE A 71 -6.75 -9.00 -28.14
N PHE A 72 -7.85 -9.71 -27.89
CA PHE A 72 -8.59 -9.63 -26.63
C PHE A 72 -7.79 -10.18 -25.45
N GLU A 73 -7.18 -11.37 -25.59
CA GLU A 73 -6.28 -11.94 -24.58
C GLU A 73 -5.10 -11.02 -24.29
N LYS A 74 -4.47 -10.47 -25.34
CA LYS A 74 -3.42 -9.46 -25.20
C LYS A 74 -3.90 -8.20 -24.48
N SER A 75 -5.12 -7.75 -24.75
CA SER A 75 -5.70 -6.59 -24.07
C SER A 75 -5.92 -6.87 -22.58
N ARG A 76 -6.38 -8.07 -22.22
CA ARG A 76 -6.54 -8.50 -20.82
C ARG A 76 -5.21 -8.47 -20.07
N GLN A 77 -4.14 -8.98 -20.69
CA GLN A 77 -2.79 -8.92 -20.12
C GLN A 77 -2.30 -7.47 -19.95
N LEU A 78 -2.56 -6.60 -20.93
CA LEU A 78 -2.19 -5.19 -20.85
C LEU A 78 -2.94 -4.45 -19.74
N VAL A 79 -4.22 -4.76 -19.50
CA VAL A 79 -4.97 -4.20 -18.36
C VAL A 79 -4.34 -4.62 -17.03
N GLN A 80 -4.02 -5.90 -16.87
CA GLN A 80 -3.37 -6.43 -15.67
C GLN A 80 -1.98 -5.84 -15.44
N ALA A 81 -1.22 -5.60 -16.50
CA ALA A 81 0.09 -4.94 -16.45
C ALA A 81 0.01 -3.41 -16.21
N GLY A 82 -1.20 -2.83 -16.13
CA GLY A 82 -1.41 -1.39 -15.99
C GLY A 82 -1.19 -0.59 -17.28
N GLU A 83 -0.93 -1.24 -18.41
CA GLU A 83 -0.77 -0.63 -19.74
C GLU A 83 -2.13 -0.28 -20.40
N THR A 84 -2.99 0.36 -19.62
CA THR A 84 -4.41 0.59 -19.92
C THR A 84 -4.65 1.36 -21.21
N LYS A 85 -3.81 2.35 -21.53
CA LYS A 85 -3.91 3.13 -22.77
C LYS A 85 -3.75 2.27 -24.03
N LYS A 86 -2.86 1.26 -23.99
CA LYS A 86 -2.68 0.33 -25.12
C LYS A 86 -3.85 -0.64 -25.21
N ALA A 87 -4.31 -1.15 -24.07
CA ALA A 87 -5.48 -2.03 -24.01
C ALA A 87 -6.73 -1.35 -24.59
N ILE A 88 -7.01 -0.10 -24.20
CA ILE A 88 -8.14 0.69 -24.70
C ILE A 88 -8.12 0.77 -26.23
N LYS A 89 -6.97 1.11 -26.83
CA LYS A 89 -6.85 1.21 -28.30
C LYS A 89 -7.17 -0.09 -29.02
N ILE A 90 -6.70 -1.22 -28.48
CA ILE A 90 -6.96 -2.54 -29.07
C ILE A 90 -8.44 -2.91 -28.93
N LEU A 91 -9.03 -2.68 -27.76
CA LEU A 91 -10.43 -3.00 -27.49
C LEU A 91 -11.40 -2.12 -28.31
N GLU A 92 -11.10 -0.82 -28.45
CA GLU A 92 -11.83 0.07 -29.36
C GLU A 92 -11.75 -0.44 -30.81
N PHE A 93 -10.56 -0.86 -31.25
CA PHE A 93 -10.36 -1.41 -32.59
C PHE A 93 -11.16 -2.70 -32.84
N ILE A 94 -11.27 -3.60 -31.84
CA ILE A 94 -12.10 -4.81 -31.93
C ILE A 94 -13.58 -4.43 -32.11
N LEU A 95 -14.08 -3.45 -31.34
CA LEU A 95 -15.48 -3.02 -31.40
C LEU A 95 -15.84 -2.29 -32.70
N GLU A 96 -14.93 -1.52 -33.28
CA GLU A 96 -15.14 -0.82 -34.57
C GLU A 96 -15.42 -1.76 -35.74
N ARG A 97 -14.95 -3.01 -35.64
CA ARG A 97 -15.15 -4.05 -36.67
C ARG A 97 -16.49 -4.78 -36.53
N GLN A 98 -17.45 -4.16 -35.81
CA GLN A 98 -18.81 -4.64 -35.57
C GLN A 98 -18.90 -5.95 -34.78
N PHE A 99 -17.92 -6.23 -33.92
CA PHE A 99 -18.05 -7.29 -32.92
C PHE A 99 -18.66 -6.69 -31.64
N ASP A 100 -19.99 -6.55 -31.62
CA ASP A 100 -20.72 -6.07 -30.44
C ASP A 100 -20.78 -7.19 -29.39
N SER A 101 -19.75 -7.27 -28.55
CA SER A 101 -19.62 -8.29 -27.51
C SER A 101 -19.59 -7.64 -26.14
N SER A 102 -20.50 -8.08 -25.27
CA SER A 102 -20.60 -7.65 -23.88
C SER A 102 -19.30 -7.93 -23.10
N LEU A 103 -18.57 -8.99 -23.48
CA LEU A 103 -17.27 -9.35 -22.93
C LEU A 103 -16.19 -8.29 -23.27
N VAL A 104 -16.11 -7.87 -24.54
CA VAL A 104 -15.15 -6.85 -24.99
C VAL A 104 -15.51 -5.49 -24.41
N GLN A 105 -16.79 -5.14 -24.38
CA GLN A 105 -17.29 -3.92 -23.75
C GLN A 105 -17.00 -3.87 -22.25
N GLY A 106 -17.20 -4.99 -21.54
CA GLY A 106 -16.88 -5.11 -20.12
C GLY A 106 -15.40 -4.85 -19.83
N LEU A 107 -14.50 -5.48 -20.59
CA LEU A 107 -13.06 -5.27 -20.44
C LEU A 107 -12.63 -3.85 -20.85
N LEU A 108 -13.27 -3.26 -21.86
CA LEU A 108 -13.03 -1.86 -22.24
C LEU A 108 -13.46 -0.89 -21.13
N ALA A 109 -14.60 -1.15 -20.49
CA ALA A 109 -15.04 -0.35 -19.35
C ALA A 109 -14.07 -0.44 -18.16
N GLU A 110 -13.57 -1.64 -17.86
CA GLU A 110 -12.52 -1.85 -16.85
C GLU A 110 -11.23 -1.09 -17.22
N ALA A 111 -10.77 -1.21 -18.47
CA ALA A 111 -9.58 -0.50 -18.94
C ALA A 111 -9.75 1.03 -18.83
N TYR A 112 -10.94 1.55 -19.11
CA TYR A 112 -11.25 2.97 -18.90
C TYR A 112 -11.22 3.37 -17.43
N LEU A 113 -11.72 2.52 -16.51
CA LEU A 113 -11.64 2.78 -15.06
C LEU A 113 -10.19 2.85 -14.59
N CYS A 114 -9.37 1.87 -14.96
CA CYS A 114 -7.95 1.83 -14.62
C CYS A 114 -7.15 3.00 -15.23
N ASN A 115 -7.64 3.60 -16.33
CA ASN A 115 -7.08 4.82 -16.93
C ASN A 115 -7.74 6.13 -16.41
N GLY A 116 -8.53 6.07 -15.34
CA GLY A 116 -9.18 7.23 -14.71
C GLY A 116 -10.36 7.83 -15.51
N ASN A 117 -10.81 7.18 -16.58
CA ASN A 117 -11.90 7.64 -17.44
C ASN A 117 -13.25 7.02 -17.03
N SER A 118 -13.67 7.27 -15.80
CA SER A 118 -14.93 6.75 -15.24
C SER A 118 -16.16 7.15 -16.05
N GLY A 119 -16.14 8.32 -16.70
CA GLY A 119 -17.27 8.78 -17.53
C GLY A 119 -17.53 7.90 -18.76
N LYS A 120 -16.47 7.47 -19.47
CA LYS A 120 -16.63 6.53 -20.59
C LYS A 120 -17.02 5.13 -20.11
N ALA A 121 -16.43 4.67 -19.01
CA ALA A 121 -16.77 3.38 -18.41
C ALA A 121 -18.25 3.32 -18.01
N ILE A 122 -18.78 4.35 -17.34
CA ILE A 122 -20.19 4.43 -16.93
C ILE A 122 -21.12 4.29 -18.15
N LYS A 123 -20.86 5.00 -19.24
CA LYS A 123 -21.71 4.92 -20.45
C LYS A 123 -21.80 3.51 -21.02
N ILE A 124 -20.68 2.80 -21.06
CA ILE A 124 -20.63 1.41 -21.54
C ILE A 124 -21.38 0.50 -20.56
N LEU A 125 -21.12 0.66 -19.26
CA LEU A 125 -21.70 -0.18 -18.22
C LEU A 125 -23.21 0.04 -18.02
N GLU A 126 -23.72 1.27 -18.22
CA GLU A 126 -25.15 1.56 -18.24
C GLU A 126 -25.84 0.78 -19.38
N LYS A 127 -25.28 0.83 -20.60
CA LYS A 127 -25.78 0.04 -21.74
C LYS A 127 -25.77 -1.47 -21.42
N LEU A 128 -24.67 -1.99 -20.88
CA LEU A 128 -24.54 -3.41 -20.53
C LEU A 128 -25.55 -3.85 -19.45
N VAL A 129 -25.83 -3.00 -18.46
CA VAL A 129 -26.82 -3.30 -17.42
C VAL A 129 -28.25 -3.23 -17.96
N GLU A 130 -28.53 -2.35 -18.92
CA GLU A 130 -29.82 -2.28 -19.61
C GLU A 130 -30.07 -3.53 -20.47
N GLU A 131 -29.05 -4.01 -21.19
CA GLU A 131 -29.13 -5.20 -22.05
C GLU A 131 -29.11 -6.51 -21.25
N HIS A 132 -28.42 -6.53 -20.11
CA HIS A 132 -28.25 -7.72 -19.26
C HIS A 132 -28.61 -7.43 -17.80
N PRO A 133 -29.90 -7.16 -17.49
CA PRO A 133 -30.33 -6.75 -16.14
C PRO A 133 -30.11 -7.82 -15.05
N GLY A 134 -29.95 -9.09 -15.45
CA GLY A 134 -29.65 -10.22 -14.57
C GLY A 134 -28.17 -10.48 -14.33
N ASN A 135 -27.25 -9.68 -14.89
CA ASN A 135 -25.81 -9.87 -14.70
C ASN A 135 -25.31 -9.04 -13.49
N ALA A 136 -25.12 -9.70 -12.35
CA ALA A 136 -24.61 -9.07 -11.13
C ALA A 136 -23.22 -8.45 -11.30
N GLY A 137 -22.38 -9.02 -12.17
CA GLY A 137 -21.03 -8.53 -12.45
C GLY A 137 -21.03 -7.16 -13.11
N PHE A 138 -21.86 -6.95 -14.14
CA PHE A 138 -22.00 -5.65 -14.79
C PHE A 138 -22.54 -4.58 -13.84
N LYS A 139 -23.53 -4.92 -12.99
CA LYS A 139 -24.00 -4.02 -11.93
C LYS A 139 -22.90 -3.68 -10.94
N GLY A 140 -22.09 -4.66 -10.52
CA GLY A 140 -20.93 -4.45 -9.65
C GLY A 140 -19.85 -3.55 -10.28
N HIS A 141 -19.55 -3.72 -11.57
CA HIS A 141 -18.63 -2.85 -12.30
C HIS A 141 -19.18 -1.43 -12.45
N LEU A 142 -20.47 -1.27 -12.75
CA LEU A 142 -21.14 0.03 -12.79
C LEU A 142 -21.08 0.72 -11.43
N ALA A 143 -21.33 -0.03 -10.36
CA ALA A 143 -21.21 0.45 -8.99
C ALA A 143 -19.79 0.92 -8.67
N HIS A 144 -18.76 0.16 -9.08
CA HIS A 144 -17.37 0.57 -8.94
C HIS A 144 -17.08 1.87 -9.72
N ALA A 145 -17.57 1.98 -10.96
CA ALA A 145 -17.44 3.19 -11.76
C ALA A 145 -18.08 4.41 -11.10
N TYR A 146 -19.21 4.22 -10.39
CA TYR A 146 -19.82 5.26 -9.58
C TYR A 146 -18.98 5.66 -8.36
N ILE A 147 -18.25 4.74 -7.73
CA ILE A 147 -17.29 5.09 -6.66
C ILE A 147 -16.23 6.04 -7.21
N GLU A 148 -15.57 5.66 -8.32
CA GLU A 148 -14.48 6.44 -8.94
C GLU A 148 -14.96 7.83 -9.42
N ARG A 149 -16.26 7.98 -9.67
CA ARG A 149 -16.88 9.27 -10.02
C ARG A 149 -17.31 10.11 -8.81
N GLY A 150 -17.26 9.55 -7.60
CA GLY A 150 -17.77 10.19 -6.37
C GLY A 150 -19.28 10.06 -6.15
N TRP A 151 -19.96 9.22 -6.93
CA TRP A 151 -21.41 9.00 -6.86
C TRP A 151 -21.76 7.89 -5.87
N HIS A 152 -21.32 8.04 -4.62
CA HIS A 152 -21.35 6.98 -3.60
C HIS A 152 -22.75 6.39 -3.35
N LYS A 153 -23.81 7.22 -3.34
CA LYS A 153 -25.19 6.72 -3.17
C LYS A 153 -25.66 5.83 -4.33
N LYS A 154 -25.28 6.18 -5.57
CA LYS A 154 -25.58 5.35 -6.74
C LYS A 154 -24.78 4.04 -6.69
N ALA A 155 -23.51 4.11 -6.28
CA ALA A 155 -22.66 2.94 -6.11
C ALA A 155 -23.27 1.96 -5.09
N ILE A 156 -23.67 2.45 -3.91
CA ILE A 156 -24.31 1.63 -2.87
C ILE A 156 -25.53 0.92 -3.43
N LYS A 157 -26.46 1.67 -4.04
CA LYS A 157 -27.67 1.08 -4.62
C LYS A 157 -27.33 0.01 -5.67
N ALA A 158 -26.40 0.30 -6.58
CA ALA A 158 -26.03 -0.64 -7.64
C ALA A 158 -25.38 -1.92 -7.09
N TYR A 159 -24.60 -1.85 -6.00
CA TYR A 159 -24.09 -3.04 -5.32
C TYR A 159 -25.17 -3.80 -4.56
N GLU A 160 -26.12 -3.12 -3.92
CA GLU A 160 -27.30 -3.75 -3.28
C GLU A 160 -28.12 -4.51 -4.34
N ASP A 161 -28.44 -3.86 -5.48
CA ASP A 161 -29.14 -4.46 -6.62
C ASP A 161 -28.35 -5.63 -7.27
N ALA A 162 -27.02 -5.67 -7.11
CA ALA A 162 -26.18 -6.77 -7.58
C ALA A 162 -26.18 -7.95 -6.60
N LEU A 163 -26.16 -7.68 -5.29
CA LEU A 163 -26.25 -8.69 -4.24
C LEU A 163 -27.63 -9.37 -4.18
N GLU A 164 -28.70 -8.69 -4.62
CA GLU A 164 -30.01 -9.32 -4.80
C GLU A 164 -30.01 -10.40 -5.89
N ILE A 165 -29.10 -10.30 -6.88
CA ILE A 165 -28.94 -11.28 -7.95
C ILE A 165 -27.99 -12.40 -7.51
N ASP A 166 -26.85 -12.04 -6.92
CA ASP A 166 -25.77 -12.96 -6.59
C ASP A 166 -25.21 -12.65 -5.19
N GLU A 167 -25.92 -13.10 -4.15
CA GLU A 167 -25.52 -12.91 -2.74
C GLU A 167 -24.25 -13.72 -2.38
N ASP A 168 -23.89 -14.71 -3.20
CA ASP A 168 -22.78 -15.63 -2.97
C ASP A 168 -21.43 -15.09 -3.45
N ASN A 169 -21.45 -13.95 -4.15
CA ASN A 169 -20.28 -13.30 -4.70
C ASN A 169 -19.60 -12.35 -3.70
N LEU A 170 -18.48 -12.81 -3.15
CA LEU A 170 -17.66 -12.07 -2.19
C LEU A 170 -17.25 -10.68 -2.70
N SER A 171 -16.92 -10.54 -3.99
CA SER A 171 -16.46 -9.27 -4.56
C SER A 171 -17.53 -8.17 -4.49
N LEU A 172 -18.82 -8.55 -4.53
CA LEU A 172 -19.93 -7.58 -4.39
C LEU A 172 -20.06 -7.08 -2.95
N TRP A 173 -19.85 -7.94 -1.95
CA TRP A 173 -19.83 -7.54 -0.53
C TRP A 173 -18.67 -6.58 -0.23
N LEU A 174 -17.47 -6.90 -0.74
CA LEU A 174 -16.29 -6.03 -0.63
C LEU A 174 -16.53 -4.68 -1.32
N GLY A 175 -17.11 -4.72 -2.53
CA GLY A 175 -17.49 -3.53 -3.29
C GLY A 175 -18.50 -2.65 -2.56
N LEU A 176 -19.54 -3.24 -1.96
CA LEU A 176 -20.53 -2.51 -1.16
C LEU A 176 -19.89 -1.85 0.06
N SER A 177 -19.02 -2.57 0.79
CA SER A 177 -18.28 -2.01 1.91
C SER A 177 -17.42 -0.81 1.47
N LYS A 178 -16.67 -0.96 0.37
CA LYS A 178 -15.87 0.11 -0.24
C LYS A 178 -16.73 1.31 -0.65
N ALA A 179 -17.93 1.08 -1.17
CA ALA A 179 -18.88 2.14 -1.54
C ALA A 179 -19.33 2.95 -0.31
N TYR A 180 -19.65 2.27 0.80
CA TYR A 180 -19.98 2.93 2.07
C TYR A 180 -18.78 3.70 2.65
N ALA A 181 -17.58 3.11 2.62
CA ALA A 181 -16.36 3.76 3.10
C ALA A 181 -16.00 5.01 2.28
N ALA A 182 -16.09 4.93 0.95
CA ALA A 182 -15.89 6.08 0.05
C ALA A 182 -16.89 7.22 0.32
N GLY A 183 -18.12 6.87 0.71
CA GLY A 183 -19.14 7.81 1.16
C GLY A 183 -19.00 8.29 2.61
N GLN A 184 -17.89 7.97 3.29
CA GLN A 184 -17.60 8.30 4.70
C GLN A 184 -18.59 7.69 5.71
N TRP A 185 -19.31 6.63 5.33
CA TRP A 185 -20.21 5.89 6.21
C TRP A 185 -19.53 4.66 6.83
N MET A 186 -18.46 4.90 7.59
CA MET A 186 -17.57 3.83 8.11
C MET A 186 -18.30 2.76 8.92
N SER A 187 -19.24 3.14 9.80
CA SER A 187 -20.01 2.16 10.58
C SER A 187 -20.86 1.22 9.71
N LYS A 188 -21.38 1.72 8.57
CA LYS A 188 -22.12 0.89 7.62
C LYS A 188 -21.19 -0.01 6.83
N ALA A 189 -20.03 0.49 6.41
CA ALA A 189 -19.00 -0.30 5.74
C ALA A 189 -18.57 -1.49 6.63
N LYS A 190 -18.27 -1.22 7.91
CA LYS A 190 -18.02 -2.26 8.92
C LYS A 190 -19.16 -3.26 9.03
N SER A 191 -20.41 -2.78 9.14
CA SER A 191 -21.59 -3.66 9.23
C SER A 191 -21.76 -4.57 8.00
N VAL A 192 -21.45 -4.09 6.80
CA VAL A 192 -21.48 -4.90 5.57
C VAL A 192 -20.47 -6.05 5.65
N LEU A 193 -19.23 -5.78 6.09
CA LEU A 193 -18.21 -6.83 6.23
C LEU A 193 -18.57 -7.86 7.29
N LEU A 194 -19.15 -7.44 8.42
CA LEU A 194 -19.59 -8.37 9.46
C LEU A 194 -20.72 -9.29 8.95
N ARG A 195 -21.66 -8.75 8.16
CA ARG A 195 -22.69 -9.57 7.49
C ARG A 195 -22.10 -10.52 6.46
N ALA A 196 -21.11 -10.07 5.68
CA ALA A 196 -20.39 -10.93 4.75
C ALA A 196 -19.69 -12.08 5.48
N LEU A 197 -18.97 -11.80 6.58
CA LEU A 197 -18.32 -12.83 7.41
C LEU A 197 -19.34 -13.85 7.96
N GLU A 198 -20.54 -13.42 8.33
CA GLU A 198 -21.59 -14.31 8.82
C GLU A 198 -22.17 -15.19 7.71
N LYS A 199 -22.48 -14.60 6.55
CA LYS A 199 -22.99 -15.29 5.36
C LYS A 199 -21.98 -16.25 4.75
N GLY A 200 -20.70 -15.93 4.87
CA GLY A 200 -19.61 -16.74 4.37
C GLY A 200 -19.39 -18.02 5.16
N LYS A 201 -19.84 -18.13 6.43
CA LYS A 201 -19.43 -19.20 7.39
C LYS A 201 -19.46 -20.62 6.84
N ASP A 202 -20.46 -20.95 6.04
CA ASP A 202 -20.66 -22.30 5.46
C ASP A 202 -20.15 -22.40 4.00
N LYS A 203 -19.33 -21.44 3.57
CA LYS A 203 -18.78 -21.30 2.22
C LYS A 203 -17.25 -21.17 2.28
N ASP A 204 -16.60 -21.56 1.19
CA ASP A 204 -15.14 -21.42 1.00
C ASP A 204 -14.75 -19.98 0.61
N TRP A 205 -15.29 -18.98 1.32
CA TRP A 205 -14.97 -17.58 1.08
C TRP A 205 -13.55 -17.24 1.54
N ASP A 206 -12.93 -16.26 0.87
CA ASP A 206 -11.65 -15.71 1.29
C ASP A 206 -11.82 -14.75 2.50
N TYR A 207 -11.84 -15.34 3.69
CA TYR A 207 -11.94 -14.60 4.95
C TYR A 207 -10.76 -13.67 5.21
N ILE A 208 -9.60 -13.93 4.61
CA ILE A 208 -8.41 -13.10 4.80
C ILE A 208 -8.68 -11.70 4.26
N THR A 209 -9.16 -11.60 3.03
CA THR A 209 -9.51 -10.32 2.39
C THR A 209 -10.59 -9.57 3.18
N LEU A 210 -11.59 -10.29 3.72
CA LEU A 210 -12.63 -9.70 4.57
C LEU A 210 -12.06 -9.09 5.85
N TYR A 211 -11.22 -9.84 6.58
CA TYR A 211 -10.64 -9.35 7.83
C TYR A 211 -9.65 -8.21 7.59
N LEU A 212 -8.80 -8.26 6.56
CA LEU A 212 -7.90 -7.16 6.22
C LEU A 212 -8.68 -5.88 5.91
N THR A 213 -9.77 -5.98 5.14
CA THR A 213 -10.64 -4.84 4.84
C THR A 213 -11.32 -4.32 6.12
N LEU A 214 -11.75 -5.22 7.01
CA LEU A 214 -12.37 -4.84 8.29
C LEU A 214 -11.38 -4.12 9.21
N ILE A 215 -10.15 -4.62 9.33
CA ILE A 215 -9.07 -4.01 10.11
C ILE A 215 -8.77 -2.60 9.59
N HIS A 216 -8.69 -2.40 8.27
CA HIS A 216 -8.51 -1.06 7.70
C HIS A 216 -9.64 -0.10 8.06
N ILE A 217 -10.90 -0.55 8.06
CA ILE A 217 -12.03 0.29 8.48
C ILE A 217 -11.98 0.59 9.98
N GLU A 218 -11.63 -0.39 10.80
CA GLU A 218 -11.52 -0.23 12.25
C GLU A 218 -10.39 0.73 12.65
N LEU A 219 -9.24 0.64 11.95
CA LEU A 219 -8.16 1.61 12.05
C LEU A 219 -8.63 3.03 11.68
N ALA A 220 -9.32 3.18 10.55
CA ALA A 220 -9.85 4.48 10.12
C ALA A 220 -10.91 5.05 11.09
N MET A 221 -11.57 4.19 11.86
CA MET A 221 -12.53 4.58 12.90
C MET A 221 -11.88 4.85 14.26
N GLY A 222 -10.61 4.47 14.47
CA GLY A 222 -9.96 4.48 15.79
C GLY A 222 -10.56 3.46 16.77
N ASP A 223 -11.19 2.40 16.27
CA ASP A 223 -11.86 1.36 17.07
C ASP A 223 -10.88 0.24 17.43
N LEU A 224 -9.92 0.55 18.30
CA LEU A 224 -8.80 -0.33 18.66
C LEU A 224 -9.28 -1.67 19.28
N ASP A 225 -10.35 -1.65 20.06
CA ASP A 225 -10.86 -2.85 20.72
C ASP A 225 -11.45 -3.85 19.74
N GLU A 226 -12.18 -3.38 18.73
CA GLU A 226 -12.68 -4.25 17.68
C GLU A 226 -11.57 -4.66 16.71
N MET A 227 -10.64 -3.76 16.40
CA MET A 227 -9.43 -4.10 15.62
C MET A 227 -8.69 -5.28 16.25
N LYS A 228 -8.42 -5.24 17.57
CA LYS A 228 -7.79 -6.34 18.31
C LYS A 228 -8.52 -7.67 18.11
N LYS A 229 -9.86 -7.66 18.10
CA LYS A 229 -10.67 -8.87 17.87
C LYS A 229 -10.55 -9.36 16.43
N SER A 230 -10.57 -8.45 15.45
CA SER A 230 -10.47 -8.76 14.03
C SER A 230 -9.10 -9.33 13.66
N VAL A 231 -8.00 -8.73 14.14
CA VAL A 231 -6.64 -9.22 13.90
C VAL A 231 -6.44 -10.61 14.50
N LYS A 232 -6.95 -10.88 15.71
CA LYS A 232 -6.93 -12.22 16.31
C LYS A 232 -7.68 -13.26 15.50
N LYS A 233 -8.83 -12.91 14.95
CA LYS A 233 -9.61 -13.80 14.09
C LYS A 233 -8.89 -14.07 12.76
N LEU A 234 -8.27 -13.06 12.16
CA LEU A 234 -7.42 -13.20 10.98
C LEU A 234 -6.25 -14.15 11.26
N SER A 235 -5.48 -13.88 12.31
CA SER A 235 -4.35 -14.69 12.75
C SER A 235 -4.75 -16.16 12.95
N LYS A 236 -5.87 -16.41 13.66
CA LYS A 236 -6.41 -17.77 13.83
C LYS A 236 -6.77 -18.42 12.48
N ALA A 237 -7.47 -17.72 11.60
CA ALA A 237 -7.86 -18.26 10.29
C ALA A 237 -6.64 -18.57 9.40
N SER A 238 -5.56 -17.79 9.52
CA SER A 238 -4.32 -17.99 8.78
C SER A 238 -3.47 -19.15 9.33
N LEU A 239 -3.51 -19.41 10.64
CA LEU A 239 -2.84 -20.59 11.23
C LEU A 239 -3.42 -21.91 10.73
N GLU A 240 -4.70 -21.94 10.35
CA GLU A 240 -5.36 -23.13 9.80
C GLU A 240 -4.93 -23.40 8.34
N LYS A 241 -4.31 -22.44 7.65
CA LYS A 241 -3.86 -22.52 6.24
C LYS A 241 -2.37 -22.18 6.12
N GLU A 242 -1.51 -23.19 6.15
CA GLU A 242 -0.04 -23.05 6.19
C GLU A 242 0.52 -22.14 5.07
N GLU A 243 -0.03 -22.22 3.85
CA GLU A 243 0.35 -21.36 2.72
C GLU A 243 0.11 -19.85 2.95
N SER A 244 -0.86 -19.49 3.79
CA SER A 244 -1.24 -18.08 4.03
C SER A 244 -0.56 -17.47 5.27
N ARG A 245 -0.06 -18.32 6.17
CA ARG A 245 0.49 -17.90 7.46
C ARG A 245 1.65 -16.92 7.32
N GLU A 246 2.62 -17.25 6.45
CA GLU A 246 3.79 -16.40 6.23
C GLU A 246 3.41 -15.05 5.60
N HIS A 247 2.55 -15.10 4.58
CA HIS A 247 2.08 -13.91 3.89
C HIS A 247 1.36 -12.94 4.84
N ILE A 248 0.50 -13.45 5.73
CA ILE A 248 -0.24 -12.62 6.68
C ILE A 248 0.64 -12.11 7.81
N GLY A 249 1.56 -12.92 8.33
CA GLY A 249 2.56 -12.44 9.28
C GLY A 249 3.38 -11.27 8.72
N TRP A 250 3.79 -11.37 7.45
CA TRP A 250 4.49 -10.28 6.77
C TRP A 250 3.61 -9.04 6.58
N ILE A 251 2.36 -9.19 6.13
CA ILE A 251 1.42 -8.06 5.97
C ILE A 251 1.22 -7.32 7.31
N LEU A 252 0.97 -8.05 8.40
CA LEU A 252 0.77 -7.45 9.73
C LEU A 252 2.03 -6.71 10.19
N SER A 253 3.22 -7.26 9.94
CA SER A 253 4.49 -6.59 10.22
C SER A 253 4.63 -5.29 9.43
N GLN A 254 4.39 -5.30 8.12
CA GLN A 254 4.49 -4.10 7.29
C GLN A 254 3.49 -3.02 7.68
N LEU A 255 2.24 -3.40 7.96
CA LEU A 255 1.23 -2.47 8.46
C LEU A 255 1.63 -1.88 9.81
N SER A 256 2.23 -2.68 10.69
CA SER A 256 2.71 -2.18 11.97
C SER A 256 3.81 -1.14 11.81
N GLN A 257 4.78 -1.36 10.92
CA GLN A 257 5.86 -0.42 10.65
C GLN A 257 5.33 0.91 10.10
N LEU A 258 4.35 0.84 9.18
CA LEU A 258 3.67 2.02 8.67
C LEU A 258 2.96 2.80 9.80
N LEU A 259 2.28 2.11 10.70
CA LEU A 259 1.60 2.73 11.84
C LEU A 259 2.59 3.37 12.82
N LEU A 260 3.71 2.71 13.13
CA LEU A 260 4.79 3.28 13.96
C LEU A 260 5.32 4.58 13.35
N GLY A 261 5.64 4.59 12.06
CA GLY A 261 6.14 5.78 11.36
C GLY A 261 5.14 6.95 11.33
N ASN A 262 3.85 6.69 11.59
CA ASN A 262 2.81 7.71 11.68
C ASN A 262 2.35 7.98 13.14
N GLY A 263 3.03 7.40 14.14
CA GLY A 263 2.75 7.61 15.57
C GLY A 263 1.60 6.78 16.15
N PHE A 264 1.03 5.83 15.41
CA PHE A 264 -0.04 4.92 15.87
C PHE A 264 0.53 3.71 16.59
N MET A 265 1.12 3.95 17.76
CA MET A 265 1.90 2.95 18.48
C MET A 265 1.07 1.80 19.04
N GLU A 266 -0.09 2.11 19.64
CA GLU A 266 -0.96 1.09 20.25
C GLU A 266 -1.49 0.12 19.19
N GLU A 267 -1.92 0.64 18.04
CA GLU A 267 -2.37 -0.11 16.88
C GLU A 267 -1.23 -0.97 16.33
N ALA A 268 -0.04 -0.37 16.12
CA ALA A 268 1.12 -1.08 15.63
C ALA A 268 1.51 -2.26 16.53
N MET A 269 1.47 -2.06 17.85
CA MET A 269 1.80 -3.09 18.80
C MET A 269 0.86 -4.29 18.63
N VAL A 270 -0.46 -4.08 18.53
CA VAL A 270 -1.43 -5.17 18.31
C VAL A 270 -1.12 -5.98 17.06
N LEU A 271 -0.74 -5.32 15.96
CA LEU A 271 -0.36 -6.01 14.73
C LEU A 271 0.94 -6.81 14.89
N LEU A 272 1.95 -6.24 15.55
CA LEU A 272 3.22 -6.92 15.84
C LEU A 272 3.04 -8.16 16.70
N GLU A 273 2.17 -8.11 17.71
CA GLU A 273 1.91 -9.26 18.58
C GLU A 273 1.40 -10.45 17.77
N GLU A 274 0.44 -10.22 16.88
CA GLU A 274 -0.15 -11.26 16.04
C GLU A 274 0.79 -11.65 14.89
N ALA A 275 1.60 -10.72 14.36
CA ALA A 275 2.65 -11.03 13.40
C ALA A 275 3.69 -12.00 13.98
N GLU A 276 4.12 -11.82 15.22
CA GLU A 276 5.05 -12.75 15.90
C GLU A 276 4.40 -14.12 16.18
N VAL A 277 3.11 -14.16 16.53
CA VAL A 277 2.38 -15.44 16.67
C VAL A 277 2.41 -16.23 15.35
N LEU A 278 2.20 -15.53 14.23
CA LEU A 278 2.26 -16.13 12.90
C LEU A 278 3.70 -16.48 12.50
N LEU A 279 4.69 -15.67 12.86
CA LEU A 279 6.09 -15.83 12.46
C LEU A 279 7.04 -15.85 13.67
N PRO A 280 6.98 -16.89 14.53
CA PRO A 280 7.66 -16.89 15.83
C PRO A 280 9.18 -17.02 15.76
N ASN A 281 9.74 -17.34 14.58
CA ASN A 281 11.18 -17.45 14.36
C ASN A 281 11.74 -16.29 13.52
N ASN A 282 10.92 -15.27 13.22
CA ASN A 282 11.37 -14.12 12.45
C ASN A 282 12.08 -13.14 13.39
N GLU A 283 13.42 -13.08 13.29
CA GLU A 283 14.27 -12.25 14.15
C GLU A 283 13.97 -10.75 14.02
N GLU A 284 13.59 -10.29 12.82
CA GLU A 284 13.25 -8.88 12.57
C GLU A 284 11.97 -8.48 13.31
N ILE A 285 10.91 -9.29 13.22
CA ILE A 285 9.64 -9.04 13.93
C ILE A 285 9.86 -9.05 15.44
N GLN A 286 10.63 -10.01 15.96
CA GLN A 286 10.96 -10.08 17.39
C GLN A 286 11.74 -8.85 17.86
N MET A 287 12.70 -8.39 17.06
CA MET A 287 13.50 -7.20 17.34
C MET A 287 12.61 -5.96 17.39
N VAL A 288 11.81 -5.70 16.34
CA VAL A 288 10.91 -4.54 16.27
C VAL A 288 9.92 -4.58 17.43
N ARG A 289 9.28 -5.72 17.70
CA ARG A 289 8.36 -5.85 18.85
C ARG A 289 9.04 -5.49 20.18
N LYS A 290 10.27 -5.96 20.39
CA LYS A 290 11.02 -5.67 21.62
C LYS A 290 11.37 -4.19 21.76
N GLU A 291 11.75 -3.53 20.67
CA GLU A 291 12.01 -2.09 20.66
C GLU A 291 10.75 -1.29 20.97
N VAL A 292 9.66 -1.59 20.26
CA VAL A 292 8.35 -0.96 20.46
C VAL A 292 7.85 -1.19 21.89
N GLN A 293 7.90 -2.41 22.42
CA GLN A 293 7.50 -2.69 23.80
C GLN A 293 8.35 -1.92 24.82
N SER A 294 9.68 -1.88 24.62
CA SER A 294 10.58 -1.11 25.48
C SER A 294 10.21 0.37 25.50
N PHE A 295 9.86 0.95 24.35
CA PHE A 295 9.41 2.34 24.28
C PHE A 295 8.03 2.51 24.92
N PHE A 296 7.09 1.58 24.68
CA PHE A 296 5.73 1.64 25.20
C PHE A 296 5.75 1.73 26.74
N ASP A 297 6.63 0.96 27.37
CA ASP A 297 6.81 0.97 28.82
C ASP A 297 7.39 2.29 29.36
N LEU A 298 7.98 3.12 28.51
CA LEU A 298 8.65 4.39 28.84
C LEU A 298 7.90 5.63 28.32
N GLU A 299 6.92 5.47 27.44
CA GLU A 299 6.25 6.55 26.69
C GLU A 299 5.86 7.74 27.58
N LYS A 300 5.10 7.50 28.65
CA LYS A 300 4.64 8.57 29.57
C LYS A 300 5.77 9.28 30.31
N GLU A 301 6.87 8.58 30.57
CA GLU A 301 8.07 9.16 31.20
C GLU A 301 8.84 9.97 30.16
N PHE A 302 8.89 9.48 28.92
CA PHE A 302 9.54 10.10 27.77
C PHE A 302 8.85 11.42 27.37
N GLU A 303 7.53 11.45 27.24
CA GLU A 303 6.77 12.68 26.98
C GLU A 303 7.08 13.79 28.01
N LYS A 304 7.15 13.41 29.29
CA LYS A 304 7.49 14.34 30.38
C LYS A 304 8.94 14.81 30.32
N LEU A 305 9.86 13.96 29.86
CA LEU A 305 11.26 14.34 29.62
C LEU A 305 11.34 15.37 28.48
N MET A 306 10.64 15.12 27.38
CA MET A 306 10.65 16.00 26.20
C MET A 306 10.12 17.41 26.53
N LEU A 307 9.19 17.53 27.47
CA LEU A 307 8.65 18.80 27.95
C LEU A 307 9.45 19.44 29.10
N ASP A 308 10.47 18.77 29.64
CA ASP A 308 11.25 19.30 30.76
C ASP A 308 12.31 20.31 30.29
N GLY A 309 11.91 21.58 30.25
CA GLY A 309 12.78 22.70 29.86
C GLY A 309 13.98 22.96 30.77
N LEU A 310 14.10 22.24 31.90
CA LEU A 310 15.28 22.31 32.79
C LEU A 310 16.34 21.26 32.44
N ILE A 311 16.07 20.37 31.50
CA ILE A 311 17.05 19.46 30.91
C ILE A 311 17.53 20.11 29.60
N GLU A 312 18.84 20.09 29.33
CA GLU A 312 19.38 20.65 28.09
C GLU A 312 18.85 19.90 26.87
N GLU A 313 18.64 20.62 25.77
CA GLU A 313 18.09 20.07 24.52
C GLU A 313 18.93 18.90 24.00
N ASP A 314 20.26 19.02 24.03
CA ASP A 314 21.16 17.94 23.62
C ASP A 314 20.91 16.64 24.40
N ILE A 315 20.61 16.72 25.72
CA ILE A 315 20.31 15.51 26.50
C ILE A 315 18.96 14.93 26.09
N ARG A 316 17.94 15.78 25.87
CA ARG A 316 16.64 15.31 25.40
C ARG A 316 16.77 14.61 24.04
N ASN A 317 17.48 15.22 23.09
CA ASN A 317 17.72 14.66 21.76
C ASN A 317 18.54 13.35 21.84
N LEU A 318 19.55 13.27 22.71
CA LEU A 318 20.29 12.03 22.94
C LEU A 318 19.38 10.90 23.45
N MET A 319 18.48 11.23 24.39
CA MET A 319 17.56 10.24 24.94
C MET A 319 16.45 9.87 23.95
N GLU A 320 15.99 10.79 23.12
CA GLU A 320 15.08 10.54 22.01
C GLU A 320 15.67 9.51 21.04
N LEU A 321 16.91 9.73 20.60
CA LEU A 321 17.63 8.79 19.73
C LEU A 321 17.87 7.43 20.37
N GLU A 322 17.90 7.34 21.70
CA GLU A 322 18.16 6.10 22.43
C GLU A 322 16.86 5.32 22.74
N VAL A 323 15.77 6.03 23.00
CA VAL A 323 14.51 5.48 23.51
C VAL A 323 13.50 5.19 22.42
N LEU A 324 13.45 6.03 21.36
CA LEU A 324 12.48 5.83 20.29
C LEU A 324 12.85 4.62 19.40
N PRO A 325 11.86 3.80 18.99
CA PRO A 325 12.03 2.77 17.98
C PRO A 325 12.53 3.38 16.66
N ARG A 326 13.33 2.61 15.92
CA ARG A 326 13.93 3.09 14.66
C ARG A 326 12.88 3.54 13.65
N GLU A 327 11.77 2.80 13.56
CA GLU A 327 10.66 3.05 12.64
C GLU A 327 9.99 4.41 12.91
N MET A 328 10.00 4.88 14.15
CA MET A 328 9.45 6.19 14.53
C MET A 328 10.41 7.34 14.23
N LEU A 329 11.72 7.09 14.30
CA LEU A 329 12.74 8.11 14.00
C LEU A 329 12.84 8.42 12.50
N GLY A 330 12.53 7.45 11.65
CA GLY A 330 12.70 7.59 10.19
C GLY A 330 14.16 7.75 9.77
N LEU A 331 15.10 7.28 10.60
CA LEU A 331 16.53 7.40 10.38
C LEU A 331 17.15 6.04 10.02
N GLU A 332 18.13 6.09 9.11
CA GLU A 332 19.05 4.97 8.94
C GLU A 332 19.92 4.80 10.18
N GLU A 333 20.29 3.55 10.46
CA GLU A 333 21.01 3.19 11.69
C GLU A 333 22.38 3.89 11.78
N ASP A 334 23.05 4.11 10.65
CA ASP A 334 24.35 4.80 10.63
C ASP A 334 24.18 6.31 10.88
N HIS A 335 23.15 6.95 10.30
CA HIS A 335 22.82 8.34 10.60
C HIS A 335 22.45 8.55 12.08
N ARG A 336 21.70 7.60 12.67
CA ARG A 336 21.38 7.61 14.10
C ARG A 336 22.66 7.57 14.95
N LYS A 337 23.60 6.67 14.63
CA LYS A 337 24.89 6.56 15.34
C LYS A 337 25.72 7.84 15.24
N ASP A 338 25.72 8.49 14.07
CA ASP A 338 26.44 9.74 13.87
C ASP A 338 25.88 10.88 14.71
N LEU A 339 24.55 11.01 14.79
CA LEU A 339 23.88 11.99 15.65
C LEU A 339 24.19 11.74 17.13
N VAL A 340 24.08 10.48 17.57
CA VAL A 340 24.45 10.08 18.94
C VAL A 340 25.90 10.46 19.23
N PHE A 341 26.82 10.13 18.32
CA PHE A 341 28.24 10.45 18.46
C PHE A 341 28.49 11.96 18.60
N MET A 342 27.86 12.79 17.77
CA MET A 342 28.03 14.25 17.81
C MET A 342 27.57 14.83 19.16
N ILE A 343 26.39 14.40 19.63
CA ILE A 343 25.84 14.88 20.90
C ILE A 343 26.70 14.41 22.08
N GLU A 344 27.08 13.14 22.10
CA GLU A 344 27.94 12.58 23.16
C GLU A 344 29.30 13.29 23.22
N TYR A 345 29.91 13.57 22.07
CA TYR A 345 31.18 14.29 22.01
C TYR A 345 31.06 15.71 22.59
N ARG A 346 30.00 16.43 22.23
CA ARG A 346 29.71 17.75 22.80
C ARG A 346 29.53 17.70 24.32
N ILE A 347 28.80 16.70 24.83
CA ILE A 347 28.62 16.51 26.27
C ILE A 347 29.97 16.27 26.98
N LEU A 348 30.88 15.52 26.36
CA LEU A 348 32.21 15.25 26.93
C LEU A 348 33.08 16.52 26.97
N GLU A 349 33.06 17.34 25.93
CA GLU A 349 33.85 18.59 25.85
C GLU A 349 33.27 19.68 26.78
N GLU A 350 31.94 19.83 26.79
CA GLU A 350 31.24 20.92 27.48
C GLU A 350 30.45 20.46 28.70
N ILE A 351 30.90 19.39 29.37
CA ILE A 351 30.22 18.76 30.52
C ILE A 351 29.68 19.73 31.58
N HIS A 352 30.32 20.88 31.78
CA HIS A 352 29.90 21.89 32.74
C HIS A 352 28.51 22.46 32.45
N LEU A 353 28.07 22.49 31.19
CA LEU A 353 26.73 22.85 30.77
C LEU A 353 25.70 21.77 31.14
N PHE A 354 26.12 20.50 31.08
CA PHE A 354 25.20 19.35 31.16
C PHE A 354 25.05 18.74 32.56
N ARG A 355 25.95 19.01 33.51
CA ARG A 355 25.93 18.37 34.85
C ARG A 355 24.57 18.42 35.56
N LYS A 356 23.93 19.59 35.57
CA LYS A 356 22.63 19.77 36.25
C LYS A 356 21.55 18.92 35.57
N SER A 357 21.55 18.92 34.25
CA SER A 357 20.60 18.18 33.42
C SER A 357 20.79 16.67 33.55
N ILE A 358 22.04 16.17 33.60
CA ILE A 358 22.35 14.75 33.85
C ILE A 358 21.85 14.32 35.23
N ASN A 359 22.11 15.10 36.29
CA ASN A 359 21.63 14.78 37.64
C ASN A 359 20.10 14.79 37.69
N ARG A 360 19.46 15.78 37.07
CA ARG A 360 18.01 15.86 36.98
C ARG A 360 17.41 14.69 36.21
N LEU A 361 18.03 14.28 35.09
CA LEU A 361 17.63 13.11 34.33
C LEU A 361 17.68 11.85 35.20
N LYS A 362 18.78 11.65 35.94
CA LYS A 362 18.96 10.54 36.87
C LYS A 362 17.92 10.50 37.99
N GLU A 363 17.57 11.66 38.56
CA GLU A 363 16.63 11.75 39.68
C GLU A 363 15.16 11.63 39.26
N LYS A 364 14.77 12.30 38.16
CA LYS A 364 13.37 12.39 37.73
C LYS A 364 12.96 11.33 36.73
N TYR A 365 13.91 10.84 35.93
CA TYR A 365 13.65 9.92 34.83
C TYR A 365 14.63 8.73 34.86
N PRO A 366 14.69 7.98 35.99
CA PRO A 366 15.73 6.99 36.20
C PRO A 366 15.70 5.87 35.17
N ARG A 367 14.51 5.46 34.69
CA ARG A 367 14.41 4.37 33.70
C ARG A 367 14.94 4.79 32.34
N ILE A 368 14.73 6.05 31.96
CA ILE A 368 15.31 6.62 30.75
C ILE A 368 16.81 6.81 30.93
N TYR A 369 17.26 7.37 32.06
CA TYR A 369 18.69 7.52 32.39
C TYR A 369 19.47 6.20 32.23
N GLU A 370 18.90 5.07 32.69
CA GLU A 370 19.54 3.75 32.61
C GLU A 370 19.92 3.34 31.18
N LYS A 371 19.20 3.82 30.15
CA LYS A 371 19.54 3.54 28.75
C LYS A 371 20.94 4.03 28.36
N LYS A 372 21.43 5.10 29.01
CA LYS A 372 22.76 5.71 28.78
C LYS A 372 23.58 5.89 30.06
N ALA A 373 23.27 5.16 31.14
CA ALA A 373 23.92 5.34 32.44
C ALA A 373 25.44 5.22 32.37
N ASN A 374 25.96 4.20 31.67
CA ASN A 374 27.40 3.99 31.49
C ASN A 374 28.12 5.20 30.88
N PHE A 375 27.49 5.84 29.89
CA PHE A 375 28.02 7.04 29.24
C PHE A 375 27.99 8.23 30.22
N PHE A 376 26.84 8.51 30.84
CA PHE A 376 26.69 9.65 31.75
C PHE A 376 27.61 9.55 32.97
N GLU A 377 27.74 8.37 33.58
CA GLU A 377 28.68 8.15 34.67
C GLU A 377 30.13 8.35 34.24
N GLY A 378 30.46 7.91 33.02
CA GLY A 378 31.76 8.16 32.40
C GLY A 378 32.04 9.65 32.17
N ALA A 379 31.06 10.40 31.70
CA ALA A 379 31.16 11.84 31.47
C ALA A 379 31.26 12.64 32.79
N MET A 380 30.59 12.19 33.85
CA MET A 380 30.62 12.86 35.15
C MET A 380 31.93 12.61 35.92
N ASP A 381 32.63 11.49 35.69
CA ASP A 381 33.95 11.20 36.25
C ASP A 381 35.07 11.89 35.43
N PRO A 382 35.88 12.80 36.02
CA PRO A 382 36.91 13.52 35.28
C PRO A 382 37.98 12.65 34.59
N LYS A 383 38.37 11.52 35.21
CA LYS A 383 39.40 10.63 34.66
C LYS A 383 38.84 9.79 33.52
N ARG A 384 37.63 9.24 33.67
CA ARG A 384 36.93 8.48 32.61
C ARG A 384 36.57 9.40 31.45
N ARG A 385 35.99 10.58 31.73
CA ARG A 385 35.66 11.59 30.72
C ARG A 385 36.86 11.93 29.86
N GLY A 386 38.01 12.25 30.46
CA GLY A 386 39.21 12.60 29.69
C GLY A 386 39.70 11.46 28.78
N LYS A 387 39.50 10.19 29.15
CA LYS A 387 39.80 9.05 28.27
C LYS A 387 38.78 8.91 27.15
N MET A 388 37.49 9.06 27.46
CA MET A 388 36.39 9.01 26.49
C MET A 388 36.52 10.13 25.45
N ALA A 389 36.70 11.39 25.89
CA ALA A 389 36.86 12.54 25.01
C ALA A 389 37.98 12.33 23.98
N ARG A 390 39.16 11.84 24.40
CA ARG A 390 40.26 11.50 23.47
C ARG A 390 39.92 10.37 22.51
N SER A 391 39.09 9.42 22.92
CA SER A 391 38.63 8.33 22.04
C SER A 391 37.68 8.88 20.97
N TYR A 392 36.71 9.69 21.37
CA TYR A 392 35.75 10.33 20.47
C TYR A 392 36.46 11.34 19.55
N GLU A 393 37.42 12.11 20.03
CA GLU A 393 38.23 13.02 19.20
C GLU A 393 38.97 12.27 18.09
N LYS A 394 39.55 11.10 18.39
CA LYS A 394 40.19 10.25 17.36
C LYS A 394 39.18 9.73 16.35
N GLN A 395 38.00 9.30 16.82
CA GLN A 395 36.92 8.83 15.95
C GLN A 395 36.38 9.95 15.06
N GLY A 396 36.18 11.15 15.61
CA GLY A 396 35.76 12.35 14.88
C GLY A 396 36.79 12.81 13.86
N LYS A 397 38.09 12.79 14.19
CA LYS A 397 39.16 13.07 13.21
C LYS A 397 39.22 12.03 12.10
N ARG A 398 38.95 10.76 12.40
CA ARG A 398 38.84 9.70 11.39
C ARG A 398 37.62 9.93 10.50
N MET A 399 36.47 10.27 11.07
CA MET A 399 35.25 10.56 10.32
C MET A 399 35.41 11.80 9.44
N HIS A 400 35.95 12.90 9.99
CA HIS A 400 36.26 14.11 9.24
C HIS A 400 37.24 13.84 8.10
N ARG A 401 38.24 12.98 8.31
CA ARG A 401 39.16 12.56 7.24
C ARG A 401 38.45 11.74 6.17
N ILE A 402 37.56 10.81 6.54
CA ILE A 402 36.77 10.02 5.58
C ILE A 402 35.84 10.93 4.78
N ILE A 403 35.15 11.87 5.44
CA ILE A 403 34.27 12.85 4.78
C ILE A 403 35.09 13.77 3.87
N GLN A 404 36.28 14.22 4.30
CA GLN A 404 37.19 15.00 3.45
C GLN A 404 37.71 14.18 2.27
N GLU A 405 38.11 12.93 2.46
CA GLU A 405 38.54 12.02 1.38
C GLU A 405 37.38 11.73 0.42
N MET A 406 36.15 11.53 0.91
CA MET A 406 34.95 11.38 0.10
C MET A 406 34.60 12.67 -0.66
N ALA A 407 34.72 13.84 -0.02
CA ALA A 407 34.50 15.14 -0.65
C ALA A 407 35.57 15.45 -1.71
N MET A 408 36.84 15.14 -1.45
CA MET A 408 37.95 15.27 -2.40
C MET A 408 37.83 14.29 -3.57
N ASN A 409 37.34 13.07 -3.33
CA ASN A 409 37.03 12.11 -4.40
C ASN A 409 35.78 12.52 -5.19
N PHE A 410 34.83 13.24 -4.57
CA PHE A 410 33.71 13.87 -5.27
C PHE A 410 34.19 15.02 -6.15
N GLU A 411 35.08 15.89 -5.64
CA GLU A 411 35.69 16.98 -6.42
C GLU A 411 36.57 16.46 -7.57
N GLN A 412 37.33 15.37 -7.38
CA GLN A 412 38.13 14.75 -8.45
C GLN A 412 37.29 14.08 -9.55
N ASN A 413 36.05 13.67 -9.27
CA ASN A 413 35.13 13.15 -10.28
C ASN A 413 34.38 14.24 -11.07
N TYR A 414 34.55 15.52 -10.71
CA TYR A 414 34.03 16.67 -11.48
C TYR A 414 35.14 17.41 -12.25
N GLU A 415 36.40 17.04 -12.08
CA GLU A 415 37.51 17.62 -12.87
C GLU A 415 37.85 16.81 -14.15
N ASP A 416 37.21 15.65 -14.37
CA ASP A 416 37.49 14.76 -15.52
C ASP A 416 36.29 14.45 -16.44
N ASP A 417 35.12 15.07 -16.22
CA ASP A 417 33.96 14.99 -17.15
C ASP A 417 33.43 16.40 -17.47
N ASP A 418 34.22 17.19 -18.20
CA ASP A 418 33.69 18.16 -19.16
C ASP A 418 33.18 17.36 -20.38
N ASP A 419 32.11 16.58 -20.19
CA ASP A 419 31.07 16.23 -21.15
C ASP A 419 30.26 15.02 -20.62
N GLU A 420 28.95 15.26 -20.39
CA GLU A 420 27.91 14.23 -20.42
C GLU A 420 27.61 13.37 -19.17
N PHE A 421 27.22 13.96 -18.01
CA PHE A 421 26.20 13.32 -17.14
C PHE A 421 25.61 14.21 -16.00
N LEU A 422 24.58 15.02 -16.28
CA LEU A 422 23.56 15.36 -15.27
C LEU A 422 22.17 15.44 -15.91
N GLY A 423 21.35 14.43 -15.62
CA GLY A 423 19.94 14.41 -15.99
C GLY A 423 19.09 15.37 -15.15
N TYR A 424 18.09 15.95 -15.81
CA TYR A 424 16.78 16.33 -15.26
C TYR A 424 16.75 16.79 -13.79
N SER A 425 17.15 18.04 -13.56
CA SER A 425 16.30 18.97 -12.84
C SER A 425 15.75 19.91 -13.91
N GLU A 426 14.44 19.94 -14.11
CA GLU A 426 13.77 20.93 -14.96
C GLU A 426 13.92 22.31 -14.27
N TYR A 427 15.11 22.91 -14.37
CA TYR A 427 15.29 24.33 -14.15
C TYR A 427 14.54 25.02 -15.28
N GLN A 428 13.30 25.43 -15.01
CA GLN A 428 12.67 26.44 -15.85
C GLN A 428 13.56 27.67 -15.79
N GLU A 429 14.23 27.97 -16.91
CA GLU A 429 14.90 29.25 -17.08
C GLU A 429 13.92 30.38 -16.72
N PRO A 430 14.37 31.45 -16.04
CA PRO A 430 13.50 32.58 -15.76
C PRO A 430 12.94 33.08 -17.08
N HIS A 431 11.62 32.93 -17.28
CA HIS A 431 10.95 33.34 -18.51
C HIS A 431 11.27 34.82 -18.83
N VAL A 432 12.17 35.03 -19.79
CA VAL A 432 12.49 36.36 -20.31
C VAL A 432 11.30 36.79 -21.16
N ARG A 433 10.55 37.80 -20.70
CA ARG A 433 9.43 38.35 -21.48
C ARG A 433 9.98 38.98 -22.76
N GLU A 434 9.48 38.55 -23.91
CA GLU A 434 9.75 39.21 -25.20
C GLU A 434 9.16 40.63 -25.25
N GLU A 435 8.11 40.90 -24.45
CA GLU A 435 7.47 42.21 -24.37
C GLU A 435 8.00 43.07 -23.20
N PRO A 436 8.16 44.39 -23.40
CA PRO A 436 8.63 45.29 -22.36
C PRO A 436 7.70 45.28 -21.14
N LYS A 437 8.31 45.29 -19.94
CA LYS A 437 7.58 45.30 -18.67
C LYS A 437 6.76 46.58 -18.52
N ILE A 438 5.43 46.46 -18.62
CA ILE A 438 4.50 47.58 -18.43
C ILE A 438 4.68 48.20 -17.05
N GLY A 439 4.98 49.49 -17.01
CA GLY A 439 5.20 50.25 -15.80
C GLY A 439 3.92 50.42 -14.99
N ARG A 440 4.00 50.38 -13.65
CA ARG A 440 2.84 50.51 -12.74
C ARG A 440 1.96 51.75 -13.00
N ASN A 441 2.53 52.83 -13.56
CA ASN A 441 1.83 54.08 -13.86
C ASN A 441 1.47 54.25 -15.35
N GLU A 442 1.81 53.30 -16.22
CA GLU A 442 1.50 53.32 -17.65
C GLU A 442 0.03 52.95 -17.93
N PRO A 443 -0.51 53.32 -19.11
CA PRO A 443 -1.85 52.91 -19.52
C PRO A 443 -2.00 51.38 -19.54
N CYS A 444 -3.14 50.89 -19.04
CA CYS A 444 -3.39 49.45 -18.98
C CYS A 444 -3.69 48.87 -20.38
N PRO A 445 -3.04 47.76 -20.78
CA PRO A 445 -3.15 47.21 -22.14
C PRO A 445 -4.53 46.61 -22.47
N CYS A 446 -5.41 46.41 -21.49
CA CYS A 446 -6.78 45.95 -21.71
C CYS A 446 -7.71 47.02 -22.33
N GLY A 447 -7.20 48.22 -22.64
CA GLY A 447 -7.97 49.30 -23.28
C GLY A 447 -8.89 50.08 -22.34
N SER A 448 -8.77 49.90 -21.01
CA SER A 448 -9.66 50.54 -20.03
C SER A 448 -9.42 52.04 -19.81
N GLY A 449 -8.35 52.60 -20.38
CA GLY A 449 -7.93 54.00 -20.18
C GLY A 449 -7.36 54.33 -18.80
N LYS A 450 -7.27 53.36 -17.87
CA LYS A 450 -6.73 53.55 -16.51
C LYS A 450 -5.26 53.15 -16.43
N LYS A 451 -4.53 53.65 -15.40
CA LYS A 451 -3.14 53.21 -15.10
C LYS A 451 -3.11 51.75 -14.65
N TYR A 452 -2.08 50.99 -15.05
CA TYR A 452 -1.96 49.55 -14.82
C TYR A 452 -2.22 49.14 -13.36
N LYS A 453 -1.62 49.84 -12.39
CA LYS A 453 -1.80 49.56 -10.94
C LYS A 453 -3.24 49.71 -10.39
N LYS A 454 -4.14 50.36 -11.14
CA LYS A 454 -5.54 50.57 -10.75
C LYS A 454 -6.51 49.72 -11.59
N CYS A 455 -6.00 48.77 -12.37
CA CYS A 455 -6.77 47.92 -13.26
C CYS A 455 -6.29 46.47 -13.19
N CYS A 456 -5.49 46.00 -14.15
CA CYS A 456 -5.04 44.60 -14.21
C CYS A 456 -3.82 44.31 -13.30
N GLY A 457 -3.19 45.33 -12.73
CA GLY A 457 -2.05 45.18 -11.81
C GLY A 457 -2.41 45.21 -10.33
N ILE A 458 -3.62 44.73 -9.97
CA ILE A 458 -4.10 44.58 -8.59
C ILE A 458 -3.63 43.23 -8.03
#